data_AF-A0A179DED9-F1
#
_entry.id   AF-A0A179DED9-F1
#
_cell.length_a   1.000
_cell.length_b   1.000
_cell.length_c   1.000
_cell.angle_alpha   90.00
_cell.angle_beta   90.00
_cell.angle_gamma   90.00
#
_symmetry.space_group_name_H-M   'P 1'
#
loop_
_entity.id
_entity.type
_entity.pdbx_description
1 polymer ?
#
loop_
_entity_poly.entity_id
_entity_poly.type
_entity_poly.pdbx_seq_one_letter_code
_entity_poly.pdbx_strand_id
1 'polypeptide(L)'
;MQKDKGLDGIINILLNYRENQLILAESYMKKANADPNSALVALNTVRDYYNNSGYVASGYYSFGKSYQPYLLTDFAPGEIENPALTGTTVNQALLKEIIEERYVSLIGQIEQFTDVRRTKNLLGIAPVSGTILPQRFLYPQSELNTNTNTPKLVTGDLFKPLTSNTSAY
;
A
#
# COMPACT_ATOMS: atom_id res chain seq x y z
N MET A 1 -13.97 -29.41 -24.44
CA MET A 1 -12.60 -29.76 -24.00
C MET A 1 -12.37 -29.09 -22.66
N GLN A 2 -12.71 -29.78 -21.57
CA GLN A 2 -12.31 -29.37 -20.22
C GLN A 2 -10.78 -29.47 -20.15
N LYS A 3 -10.10 -28.35 -19.86
CA LYS A 3 -8.67 -28.35 -19.60
C LYS A 3 -8.46 -28.00 -18.13
N ASP A 4 -8.03 -29.04 -17.42
CA ASP A 4 -7.32 -29.12 -16.15
C ASP A 4 -7.68 -28.19 -14.98
N LYS A 5 -8.13 -28.84 -13.91
CA LYS A 5 -8.00 -28.37 -12.53
C LYS A 5 -6.58 -28.70 -12.06
N GLY A 6 -5.65 -27.78 -12.26
CA GLY A 6 -4.32 -27.81 -11.65
C GLY A 6 -4.26 -26.73 -10.57
N LEU A 7 -3.93 -27.14 -9.36
CA LEU A 7 -3.58 -26.25 -8.25
C LEU A 7 -2.29 -25.52 -8.63
N ASP A 8 -2.38 -24.42 -9.37
CA ASP A 8 -1.22 -23.61 -9.74
C ASP A 8 -0.61 -23.04 -8.47
N GLY A 9 0.58 -23.57 -8.13
CA GLY A 9 1.32 -23.24 -6.93
C GLY A 9 1.41 -21.74 -6.76
N ILE A 10 1.29 -21.29 -5.50
CA ILE A 10 1.35 -19.89 -5.04
C ILE A 10 2.00 -19.02 -6.11
N ILE A 11 1.18 -18.41 -6.97
CA ILE A 11 1.69 -17.56 -8.04
C ILE A 11 2.34 -16.39 -7.32
N ASN A 12 3.67 -16.37 -7.29
CA ASN A 12 4.43 -15.28 -6.71
C ASN A 12 4.37 -14.13 -7.72
N ILE A 13 3.32 -13.32 -7.62
CA ILE A 13 3.07 -12.22 -8.54
C ILE A 13 4.05 -11.09 -8.21
N LEU A 14 5.08 -10.93 -9.05
CA LEU A 14 6.12 -9.91 -8.88
C LEU A 14 5.64 -8.49 -9.22
N LEU A 15 4.65 -8.36 -10.11
CA LEU A 15 3.98 -7.11 -10.45
C LEU A 15 2.53 -7.41 -10.82
N ASN A 16 1.59 -6.65 -10.28
CA ASN A 16 0.17 -6.87 -10.55
C ASN A 16 -0.55 -5.62 -11.08
N TYR A 17 -1.68 -5.85 -11.76
CA TYR A 17 -2.46 -4.77 -12.36
C TYR A 17 -2.95 -3.74 -11.33
N ARG A 18 -3.40 -4.21 -10.15
CA ARG A 18 -3.93 -3.34 -9.09
C ARG A 18 -2.86 -2.44 -8.52
N GLU A 19 -1.68 -2.99 -8.27
CA GLU A 19 -0.50 -2.26 -7.82
C GLU A 19 -0.17 -1.12 -8.78
N ASN A 20 -0.12 -1.38 -10.10
CA ASN A 20 0.12 -0.35 -11.10
C ASN A 20 -0.96 0.76 -11.06
N GLN A 21 -2.23 0.38 -10.91
CA GLN A 21 -3.31 1.36 -10.80
C GLN A 21 -3.23 2.17 -9.50
N LEU A 22 -2.84 1.56 -8.39
CA LEU A 22 -2.70 2.25 -7.10
C LEU A 22 -1.46 3.15 -7.05
N ILE A 23 -0.37 2.77 -7.72
CA ILE A 23 0.79 3.64 -7.95
C ILE A 23 0.37 4.84 -8.80
N LEU A 24 -0.41 4.61 -9.86
CA LEU A 24 -0.94 5.68 -10.70
C LEU A 24 -1.84 6.63 -9.89
N ALA A 25 -2.76 6.07 -9.09
CA ALA A 25 -3.64 6.84 -8.21
C ALA A 25 -2.85 7.71 -7.23
N GLU A 26 -1.86 7.12 -6.55
CA GLU A 26 -0.96 7.86 -5.66
C GLU A 26 -0.21 8.96 -6.44
N SER A 27 0.33 8.66 -7.62
CA SER A 27 1.08 9.64 -8.42
C SER A 27 0.26 10.89 -8.74
N TYR A 28 -1.03 10.74 -9.06
CA TYR A 28 -1.93 11.87 -9.28
C TYR A 28 -2.10 12.74 -8.03
N MET A 29 -2.10 12.13 -6.85
CA MET A 29 -2.15 12.85 -5.57
C MET A 29 -0.82 13.49 -5.17
N LYS A 30 0.32 12.95 -5.63
CA LYS A 30 1.68 13.44 -5.31
C LYS A 30 2.21 14.50 -6.29
N LYS A 31 1.46 14.86 -7.34
CA LYS A 31 1.79 15.99 -8.22
C LYS A 31 1.82 17.30 -7.43
N ALA A 32 2.60 18.29 -7.91
CA ALA A 32 2.65 19.62 -7.32
C ALA A 32 1.25 20.25 -7.15
N ASN A 33 0.38 20.02 -8.13
CA ASN A 33 -1.06 20.21 -8.01
C ASN A 33 -1.73 18.83 -8.04
N ALA A 34 -2.22 18.39 -6.89
CA ALA A 34 -2.92 17.10 -6.77
C ALA A 34 -4.15 17.05 -7.69
N ASP A 35 -4.36 15.89 -8.32
CA ASP A 35 -5.47 15.63 -9.23
C ASP A 35 -6.37 14.51 -8.68
N PRO A 36 -7.27 14.83 -7.72
CA PRO A 36 -8.07 13.83 -7.04
C PRO A 36 -9.07 13.12 -7.95
N ASN A 37 -9.52 13.76 -9.04
CA ASN A 37 -10.43 13.13 -9.99
C ASN A 37 -9.72 11.99 -10.73
N SER A 38 -8.52 12.24 -11.25
CA SER A 38 -7.74 11.21 -11.95
C SER A 38 -7.27 10.10 -11.00
N ALA A 39 -6.94 10.46 -9.76
CA ALA A 39 -6.64 9.48 -8.71
C ALA A 39 -7.84 8.57 -8.41
N LEU A 40 -9.03 9.16 -8.29
CA LEU A 40 -10.28 8.44 -8.03
C LEU A 40 -10.66 7.50 -9.19
N VAL A 41 -10.43 7.91 -10.44
CA VAL A 41 -10.63 7.04 -11.62
C VAL A 41 -9.74 5.80 -11.55
N ALA A 42 -8.45 5.96 -11.22
CA ALA A 42 -7.53 4.84 -11.08
C ALA A 42 -7.90 3.93 -9.90
N LEU A 43 -8.28 4.49 -8.75
CA LEU A 43 -8.75 3.72 -7.59
C LEU A 43 -10.03 2.94 -7.91
N ASN A 44 -11.01 3.57 -8.54
CA ASN A 44 -12.26 2.90 -8.92
C ASN A 44 -12.06 1.82 -9.99
N THR A 45 -11.04 1.95 -10.84
CA THR A 45 -10.65 0.88 -11.77
C THR A 45 -10.23 -0.40 -11.02
N VAL A 46 -9.54 -0.27 -9.88
CA VAL A 46 -9.20 -1.41 -9.01
C VAL A 46 -10.44 -2.02 -8.37
N ARG A 47 -11.37 -1.19 -7.92
CA ARG A 47 -12.64 -1.63 -7.32
C ARG A 47 -13.50 -2.41 -8.33
N ASP A 48 -13.60 -1.91 -9.55
CA ASP A 48 -14.25 -2.63 -10.65
C ASP A 48 -13.53 -3.94 -10.99
N TYR A 49 -12.20 -3.95 -10.95
CA TYR A 49 -11.41 -5.16 -11.14
C TYR A 49 -11.75 -6.22 -10.08
N TYR A 50 -11.95 -5.86 -8.82
CA TYR A 50 -12.35 -6.81 -7.77
C TYR A 50 -13.72 -7.43 -8.00
N ASN A 51 -14.68 -6.64 -8.48
CA ASN A 51 -16.01 -7.15 -8.83
C ASN A 51 -15.95 -8.12 -10.04
N ASN A 52 -15.10 -7.84 -11.03
CA ASN A 52 -15.14 -8.59 -12.29
C ASN A 52 -14.15 -9.77 -12.36
N SER A 53 -13.03 -9.71 -11.66
CA SER A 53 -11.90 -10.66 -11.87
C SER A 53 -11.84 -11.81 -10.84
N GLY A 54 -12.96 -12.09 -10.18
CA GLY A 54 -13.11 -13.28 -9.32
C GLY A 54 -12.64 -13.11 -7.86
N TYR A 55 -12.46 -11.87 -7.39
CA TYR A 55 -12.13 -11.61 -5.97
C TYR A 55 -13.37 -11.56 -5.09
N VAL A 56 -14.52 -11.13 -5.64
CA VAL A 56 -15.83 -11.30 -5.02
C VAL A 56 -16.57 -12.40 -5.77
N ALA A 57 -16.97 -13.48 -5.07
CA ALA A 57 -17.78 -14.51 -5.71
C ALA A 57 -19.17 -13.95 -6.03
N SER A 58 -19.73 -14.29 -7.20
CA SER A 58 -20.98 -13.69 -7.70
C SER A 58 -22.18 -13.87 -6.77
N GLY A 59 -22.18 -14.92 -5.93
CA GLY A 59 -23.19 -15.13 -4.90
C GLY A 59 -23.19 -14.08 -3.77
N TYR A 60 -22.15 -13.26 -3.64
CA TYR A 60 -22.12 -12.15 -2.68
C TYR A 60 -22.85 -10.90 -3.18
N TYR A 61 -23.06 -10.76 -4.49
CA TYR A 61 -23.80 -9.63 -5.06
C TYR A 61 -25.27 -9.62 -4.64
N SER A 62 -25.89 -10.80 -4.51
CA SER A 62 -27.26 -10.91 -4.00
C SER A 62 -27.39 -10.51 -2.52
N PHE A 63 -26.28 -10.48 -1.77
CA PHE A 63 -26.22 -9.94 -0.41
C PHE A 63 -25.80 -8.45 -0.37
N GLY A 64 -25.75 -7.78 -1.52
CA GLY A 64 -25.33 -6.39 -1.64
C GLY A 64 -23.85 -6.15 -1.31
N LYS A 65 -23.02 -7.20 -1.37
CA LYS A 65 -21.58 -7.11 -1.09
C LYS A 65 -20.83 -6.97 -2.42
N SER A 66 -20.40 -5.75 -2.71
CA SER A 66 -19.69 -5.37 -3.92
C SER A 66 -18.83 -4.14 -3.63
N TYR A 67 -17.76 -3.94 -4.39
CA TYR A 67 -16.97 -2.73 -4.34
C TYR A 67 -17.66 -1.64 -5.18
N GLN A 68 -18.50 -0.82 -4.55
CA GLN A 68 -19.10 0.35 -5.22
C GLN A 68 -18.03 1.40 -5.51
N PRO A 69 -18.10 2.12 -6.64
CA PRO A 69 -17.16 3.18 -6.95
C PRO A 69 -17.25 4.28 -5.90
N TYR A 70 -16.10 4.77 -5.45
CA TYR A 70 -16.03 5.92 -4.56
C TYR A 70 -16.32 7.21 -5.30
N LEU A 71 -16.85 8.18 -4.57
CA LEU A 71 -17.01 9.58 -4.95
C LEU A 71 -16.10 10.45 -4.08
N LEU A 72 -15.75 11.66 -4.53
CA LEU A 72 -14.97 12.59 -3.69
C LEU A 72 -15.69 12.98 -2.41
N THR A 73 -17.03 12.92 -2.40
CA THR A 73 -17.85 13.16 -1.21
C THR A 73 -17.64 12.11 -0.13
N ASP A 74 -17.22 10.90 -0.47
CA ASP A 74 -16.97 9.83 0.51
C ASP A 74 -15.74 10.12 1.39
N PHE A 75 -14.94 11.13 1.01
CA PHE A 75 -13.75 11.59 1.74
C PHE A 75 -13.95 12.99 2.36
N ALA A 76 -15.19 13.49 2.36
CA ALA A 76 -15.56 14.75 2.99
C ALA A 76 -15.41 14.68 4.53
N PRO A 77 -15.33 15.83 5.24
CA PRO A 77 -15.28 15.82 6.70
C PRO A 77 -16.49 15.09 7.31
N GLY A 78 -16.23 14.14 8.20
CA GLY A 78 -17.22 13.23 8.79
C GLY A 78 -17.34 11.88 8.08
N GLU A 79 -16.67 11.67 6.95
CA GLU A 79 -16.79 10.47 6.11
C GLU A 79 -15.54 9.56 6.20
N ILE A 80 -15.34 8.68 5.21
CA ILE A 80 -14.28 7.67 5.17
C ILE A 80 -12.91 8.33 5.17
N GLU A 81 -12.00 7.78 5.98
CA GLU A 81 -10.65 8.32 6.21
C GLU A 81 -10.59 9.80 6.67
N ASN A 82 -11.76 10.38 6.99
CA ASN A 82 -11.95 11.75 7.46
C ASN A 82 -13.02 11.82 8.55
N PRO A 83 -12.93 11.04 9.65
CA PRO A 83 -14.00 10.94 10.64
C PRO A 83 -14.22 12.24 11.45
N ALA A 84 -13.25 13.15 11.45
CA ALA A 84 -13.35 14.44 12.11
C ALA A 84 -13.94 15.50 11.17
N LEU A 85 -14.72 16.43 11.71
CA LEU A 85 -15.28 17.55 10.93
C LEU A 85 -14.23 18.60 10.51
N THR A 86 -13.03 18.54 11.08
CA THR A 86 -11.95 19.49 10.81
C THR A 86 -10.59 18.80 10.90
N GLY A 87 -9.60 19.30 10.15
CA GLY A 87 -8.18 18.91 10.27
C GLY A 87 -7.66 18.06 9.12
N THR A 88 -8.47 17.13 8.59
CA THR A 88 -8.12 16.32 7.41
C THR A 88 -8.85 16.85 6.18
N THR A 89 -8.10 17.12 5.10
CA THR A 89 -8.67 17.51 3.82
C THR A 89 -9.15 16.29 3.03
N VAL A 90 -10.08 16.50 2.09
CA VAL A 90 -10.54 15.46 1.14
C VAL A 90 -9.36 14.79 0.44
N ASN A 91 -8.35 15.55 0.01
CA ASN A 91 -7.18 15.00 -0.66
C ASN A 91 -6.32 14.13 0.27
N GLN A 92 -6.18 14.50 1.54
CA GLN A 92 -5.44 13.67 2.50
C GLN A 92 -6.18 12.38 2.81
N ALA A 93 -7.50 12.43 2.96
CA ALA A 93 -8.33 11.25 3.18
C ALA A 93 -8.30 10.31 1.97
N LEU A 94 -8.47 10.84 0.75
CA LEU A 94 -8.34 10.06 -0.49
C LEU A 94 -6.94 9.44 -0.63
N LEU A 95 -5.87 10.19 -0.34
CA LEU A 95 -4.51 9.64 -0.37
C LEU A 95 -4.35 8.50 0.65
N LYS A 96 -4.90 8.65 1.86
CA LYS A 96 -4.84 7.62 2.90
C LYS A 96 -5.55 6.34 2.46
N GLU A 97 -6.74 6.47 1.88
CA GLU A 97 -7.48 5.33 1.29
C GLU A 97 -6.67 4.63 0.18
N ILE A 98 -6.03 5.39 -0.72
CA ILE A 98 -5.19 4.80 -1.79
C ILE A 98 -4.03 3.99 -1.20
N ILE A 99 -3.40 4.49 -0.14
CA ILE A 99 -2.30 3.77 0.54
C ILE A 99 -2.83 2.57 1.32
N GLU A 100 -4.01 2.67 1.92
CA GLU A 100 -4.67 1.55 2.61
C GLU A 100 -5.04 0.43 1.64
N GLU A 101 -5.67 0.77 0.51
CA GLU A 101 -6.01 -0.18 -0.55
C GLU A 101 -4.75 -0.88 -1.08
N ARG A 102 -3.62 -0.15 -1.20
CA ARG A 102 -2.34 -0.77 -1.57
C ARG A 102 -1.81 -1.69 -0.49
N TYR A 103 -1.93 -1.33 0.78
CA TYR A 103 -1.53 -2.18 1.88
C TYR A 103 -2.29 -3.51 1.86
N VAL A 104 -3.62 -3.50 1.74
CA VAL A 104 -4.43 -4.73 1.71
C VAL A 104 -4.22 -5.54 0.42
N SER A 105 -3.96 -4.88 -0.70
CA SER A 105 -3.70 -5.52 -2.00
C SER A 105 -2.42 -6.35 -2.05
N LEU A 106 -1.42 -5.99 -1.23
CA LEU A 106 -0.06 -6.54 -1.27
C LEU A 106 0.27 -7.39 -0.04
N ILE A 107 -0.74 -7.92 0.66
CA ILE A 107 -0.54 -8.79 1.83
C ILE A 107 0.35 -9.97 1.46
N GLY A 108 1.40 -10.18 2.26
CA GLY A 108 2.36 -11.26 2.07
C GLY A 108 3.50 -10.93 1.10
N GLN A 109 3.54 -9.71 0.55
CA GLN A 109 4.61 -9.25 -0.34
C GLN A 109 5.60 -8.32 0.39
N ILE A 110 6.85 -8.26 -0.08
CA ILE A 110 7.93 -7.45 0.55
C ILE A 110 7.73 -5.94 0.32
N GLU A 111 6.92 -5.60 -0.66
CA GLU A 111 6.55 -4.27 -1.12
C GLU A 111 5.95 -3.47 0.03
N GLN A 112 5.15 -4.10 0.91
CA GLN A 112 4.62 -3.48 2.12
C GLN A 112 5.73 -2.92 3.03
N PHE A 113 6.84 -3.65 3.19
CA PHE A 113 7.97 -3.17 3.99
C PHE A 113 8.64 -1.95 3.37
N THR A 114 8.70 -1.88 2.04
CA THR A 114 9.21 -0.69 1.33
C THR A 114 8.23 0.47 1.43
N ASP A 115 6.95 0.19 1.29
CA ASP A 115 5.88 1.18 1.27
C ASP A 115 5.68 1.89 2.59
N VAL A 116 5.69 1.16 3.70
CA VAL A 116 5.58 1.76 5.03
C VAL A 116 6.74 2.73 5.29
N ARG A 117 7.96 2.39 4.84
CA ARG A 117 9.13 3.28 4.99
C ARG A 117 9.06 4.49 4.06
N ARG A 118 8.57 4.31 2.83
CA ARG A 118 8.43 5.36 1.82
C ARG A 118 7.32 6.36 2.18
N THR A 119 6.20 5.86 2.68
CA THR A 119 5.00 6.64 3.06
C THR A 119 5.02 7.16 4.49
N LYS A 120 6.13 6.95 5.21
CA LYS A 120 6.27 7.38 6.62
C LYS A 120 5.24 6.81 7.56
N ASN A 121 4.86 5.56 7.31
CA ASN A 121 3.84 4.88 8.08
C ASN A 121 2.53 5.69 8.14
N LEU A 122 2.09 6.22 6.99
CA LEU A 122 0.87 7.04 6.89
C LEU A 122 -0.36 6.34 7.52
N LEU A 123 -0.42 5.01 7.42
CA LEU A 123 -1.50 4.20 7.99
C LEU A 123 -1.39 3.98 9.51
N GLY A 124 -0.31 4.42 10.15
CA GLY A 124 -0.13 4.29 11.59
C GLY A 124 0.06 2.85 12.07
N ILE A 125 0.70 1.99 11.28
CA ILE A 125 0.95 0.59 11.63
C ILE A 125 1.80 0.52 12.90
N ALA A 126 1.33 -0.24 13.89
CA ALA A 126 2.02 -0.44 15.15
C ALA A 126 3.04 -1.58 15.05
N PRO A 127 4.26 -1.43 15.61
CA PRO A 127 5.17 -2.55 15.81
C PRO A 127 4.55 -3.61 16.72
N VAL A 128 4.75 -4.89 16.41
CA VAL A 128 4.36 -6.00 17.30
C VAL A 128 5.21 -6.00 18.58
N SER A 129 6.47 -5.56 18.49
CA SER A 129 7.39 -5.41 19.61
C SER A 129 8.24 -4.16 19.44
N GLY A 130 8.59 -3.51 20.55
CA GLY A 130 9.30 -2.24 20.57
C GLY A 130 8.40 -1.05 20.21
N THR A 131 9.02 0.08 19.88
CA THR A 131 8.31 1.36 19.63
C THR A 131 8.49 1.89 18.21
N ILE A 132 9.38 1.30 17.41
CA ILE A 132 9.73 1.80 16.06
C ILE A 132 9.77 0.63 15.08
N LEU A 133 9.18 0.81 13.89
CA LEU A 133 9.28 -0.15 12.80
C LEU A 133 10.70 -0.14 12.19
N PRO A 134 11.30 -1.32 11.95
CA PRO A 134 12.60 -1.42 11.27
C PRO A 134 12.63 -0.67 9.93
N GLN A 135 13.76 -0.05 9.63
CA GLN A 135 13.99 0.77 8.43
C GLN A 135 14.88 0.08 7.39
N ARG A 136 15.50 -1.05 7.72
CA ARG A 136 16.37 -1.84 6.83
C ARG A 136 16.56 -3.25 7.38
N PHE A 137 17.28 -4.09 6.66
CA PHE A 137 17.85 -5.33 7.21
C PHE A 137 19.30 -5.13 7.59
N LEU A 138 19.82 -5.98 8.50
CA LEU A 138 21.23 -6.04 8.80
C LEU A 138 21.97 -6.82 7.71
N TYR A 139 23.26 -6.53 7.53
CA TYR A 139 24.10 -7.34 6.66
C TYR A 139 24.19 -8.78 7.19
N PRO A 140 24.24 -9.78 6.30
CA PRO A 140 24.40 -11.16 6.72
C PRO A 140 25.78 -11.36 7.36
N GLN A 141 25.86 -12.28 8.32
CA GLN A 141 27.09 -12.53 9.08
C GLN A 141 28.27 -12.94 8.19
N SER A 142 28.00 -13.66 7.09
CA SER A 142 29.02 -14.01 6.11
C SER A 142 29.70 -12.78 5.52
N GLU A 143 28.93 -11.75 5.16
CA GLU A 143 29.45 -10.51 4.56
C GLU A 143 30.32 -9.72 5.55
N LEU A 144 29.97 -9.74 6.84
CA LEU A 144 30.78 -9.13 7.89
C LEU A 144 32.11 -9.88 8.12
N ASN A 145 32.11 -11.21 7.92
CA ASN A 145 33.28 -12.05 8.15
C ASN A 145 34.26 -12.08 6.98
N THR A 146 33.75 -12.02 5.73
CA THR A 146 34.58 -12.23 4.53
C THR A 146 34.98 -10.94 3.84
N ASN A 147 34.24 -9.85 4.02
CA ASN A 147 34.51 -8.56 3.37
C ASN A 147 34.87 -7.50 4.42
N THR A 148 36.16 -7.14 4.48
CA THR A 148 36.68 -6.14 5.42
C THR A 148 36.20 -4.71 5.14
N ASN A 149 35.61 -4.46 3.96
CA ASN A 149 35.01 -3.18 3.58
C ASN A 149 33.52 -3.10 3.93
N THR A 150 32.92 -4.16 4.48
CA THR A 150 31.51 -4.14 4.87
C THR A 150 31.27 -3.06 5.93
N PRO A 151 30.33 -2.14 5.70
CA PRO A 151 30.01 -1.11 6.69
C PRO A 151 29.58 -1.76 8.01
N LYS A 152 30.24 -1.37 9.11
CA LYS A 152 29.88 -1.81 10.45
C LYS A 152 28.64 -1.06 10.91
N LEU A 153 27.50 -1.74 10.91
CA LEU A 153 26.24 -1.21 11.46
C LEU A 153 26.19 -1.46 12.97
N VAL A 154 25.66 -0.51 13.73
CA VAL A 154 25.29 -0.72 15.13
C VAL A 154 23.80 -1.08 15.23
N THR A 155 23.38 -1.70 16.34
CA THR A 155 21.97 -2.14 16.52
C THR A 155 20.94 -1.03 16.26
N GLY A 156 21.28 0.23 16.57
CA GLY A 156 20.41 1.38 16.32
C GLY A 156 20.17 1.70 14.84
N ASP A 157 21.08 1.32 13.93
CA ASP A 157 20.95 1.60 12.49
C ASP A 157 19.77 0.85 11.86
N LEU A 158 19.32 -0.25 12.49
CA LEU A 158 18.14 -0.99 12.07
C LEU A 158 16.90 -0.10 11.99
N PHE A 159 16.78 0.87 12.90
CA PHE A 159 15.61 1.74 13.04
C PHE A 159 15.80 3.13 12.42
N LYS A 160 16.99 3.41 11.87
CA LYS A 160 17.31 4.72 11.29
C LYS A 160 16.84 4.82 9.83
N PRO A 161 16.00 5.81 9.47
CA PRO A 161 15.58 6.03 8.09
C PRO A 161 16.78 6.20 7.16
N LEU A 162 16.66 5.68 5.94
CA LEU A 162 17.59 5.97 4.86
C LEU A 162 17.43 7.43 4.40
N THR A 163 18.50 8.03 3.90
CA THR A 163 18.49 9.40 3.34
C THR A 163 17.47 9.56 2.21
N SER A 164 17.25 8.54 1.38
CA SER A 164 16.21 8.54 0.35
C SER A 164 14.81 8.74 0.92
N ASN A 165 14.62 8.40 2.19
CA ASN A 165 13.34 8.49 2.86
C ASN A 165 13.33 9.67 3.84
N THR A 166 14.32 10.54 4.00
CA THR A 166 14.23 11.59 5.04
C THR A 166 13.30 12.75 4.69
N SER A 167 12.94 12.92 3.42
CA SER A 167 11.99 13.94 2.98
C SER A 167 10.59 13.71 3.56
N ALA A 168 9.84 14.80 3.75
CA ALA A 168 8.43 14.71 4.07
C ALA A 168 7.72 13.88 3.01
N TYR A 169 6.88 12.96 3.47
CA TYR A 169 5.94 12.28 2.58
C TYR A 169 4.77 13.21 2.33
#